data_AF-A0AAD6WJV0-F1
#
_entry.id   AF-A0AAD6WJV0-F1
#
_cell.length_a   1.000
_cell.length_b   1.000
_cell.length_c   1.000
_cell.angle_alpha   90.00
_cell.angle_beta   90.00
_cell.angle_gamma   90.00
#
_symmetry.space_group_name_H-M   'P 1'
#
loop_
_entity.id
_entity.type
_entity.pdbx_description
1 polymer ?
#
loop_
_entity_poly.entity_id
_entity_poly.type
_entity_poly.pdbx_seq_one_letter_code
_entity_poly.pdbx_strand_id
1 'polypeptide(L)'
;MHFMGYRYLLLMVSLSPITYLQHTHPALPHYDSSEWGWLRGALGTMDRDYGILNKVFHNITDTHVAHHLFSNMPHYHAMEATKAIKPILGEFYQFDDTPIYKALWRETKECLYVEPDDGAPQKGVFWYRNKF
;
A
#
# COMPACT_ATOMS: atom_id res chain seq x y z
N MET A 1 -24.23 -1.09 -23.66
CA MET A 1 -24.02 -0.12 -22.56
C MET A 1 -24.18 -0.73 -21.17
N HIS A 2 -25.29 -1.40 -20.83
CA HIS A 2 -25.50 -1.96 -19.47
C HIS A 2 -24.40 -2.93 -18.96
N PHE A 3 -23.90 -3.84 -19.80
CA PHE A 3 -22.83 -4.78 -19.41
C PHE A 3 -21.47 -4.13 -19.15
N MET A 4 -21.18 -3.01 -19.83
CA MET A 4 -19.92 -2.30 -19.66
C MET A 4 -19.91 -1.50 -18.36
N GLY A 5 -21.05 -0.95 -17.96
CA GLY A 5 -21.22 -0.27 -16.67
C GLY A 5 -21.01 -1.20 -15.46
N TYR A 6 -21.53 -2.43 -15.52
CA TYR A 6 -21.34 -3.41 -14.44
C TYR A 6 -19.88 -3.82 -14.24
N ARG A 7 -19.18 -4.14 -15.33
CA ARG A 7 -17.74 -4.50 -15.28
C ARG A 7 -16.88 -3.35 -14.76
N TYR A 8 -17.20 -2.12 -15.19
CA TYR A 8 -16.52 -0.93 -14.70
C TYR A 8 -16.74 -0.73 -13.20
N LEU A 9 -17.98 -0.88 -12.72
CA LEU A 9 -18.30 -0.74 -11.30
C LEU A 9 -17.56 -1.78 -10.45
N LEU A 10 -17.52 -3.05 -10.87
CA LEU A 10 -16.76 -4.09 -10.17
C LEU A 10 -15.27 -3.77 -10.07
N LEU A 11 -14.68 -3.24 -11.16
CA LEU A 11 -13.29 -2.81 -11.16
C LEU A 11 -13.06 -1.67 -10.16
N MET A 12 -13.91 -0.64 -10.18
CA MET A 12 -13.77 0.51 -9.28
C MET A 12 -13.95 0.13 -7.80
N VAL A 13 -14.97 -0.68 -7.50
CA VAL A 13 -15.27 -1.14 -6.13
C VAL A 13 -14.17 -2.07 -5.60
N SER A 14 -13.47 -2.79 -6.47
CA SER A 14 -12.34 -3.63 -6.05
C SER A 14 -11.04 -2.84 -5.93
N LEU A 15 -10.73 -2.00 -6.93
CA LEU A 15 -9.46 -1.29 -7.02
C LEU A 15 -9.35 -0.16 -5.98
N SER A 16 -10.44 0.59 -5.76
CA SER A 16 -10.44 1.72 -4.82
C SER A 16 -10.01 1.32 -3.40
N PRO A 17 -10.65 0.34 -2.72
CA PRO A 17 -10.24 -0.06 -1.37
C PRO A 17 -8.85 -0.68 -1.33
N ILE A 18 -8.41 -1.39 -2.38
CA ILE A 18 -7.04 -1.90 -2.48
C ILE A 18 -6.07 -0.73 -2.56
N THR A 19 -6.23 0.19 -3.52
CA THR A 19 -5.32 1.33 -3.63
C THR A 19 -5.31 2.19 -2.36
N TYR A 20 -6.47 2.40 -1.74
CA TYR A 20 -6.57 3.16 -0.50
C TYR A 20 -5.79 2.49 0.62
N LEU A 21 -6.10 1.24 0.96
CA LEU A 21 -5.46 0.57 2.09
C LEU A 21 -3.96 0.43 1.84
N GLN A 22 -3.54 -0.11 0.70
CA GLN A 22 -2.14 -0.40 0.40
C GLN A 22 -1.23 0.84 0.47
N HIS A 23 -1.79 2.05 0.29
CA HIS A 23 -1.04 3.31 0.35
C HIS A 23 -1.37 4.20 1.55
N THR A 24 -2.36 3.83 2.36
CA THR A 24 -2.79 4.61 3.52
C THR A 24 -2.56 3.79 4.77
N HIS A 25 -1.61 4.19 5.60
CA HIS A 25 -1.36 3.60 6.91
C HIS A 25 -0.42 4.50 7.74
N PRO A 26 -0.56 4.59 9.07
CA PRO A 26 0.32 5.41 9.91
C PRO A 26 1.81 5.09 9.82
N ALA A 27 2.15 3.86 9.45
CA ALA A 27 3.52 3.39 9.27
C ALA A 27 4.11 3.66 7.87
N LEU A 28 3.36 4.29 6.95
CA LEU A 28 3.87 4.64 5.62
C LEU A 28 4.36 6.09 5.59
N PRO A 29 5.63 6.32 5.21
CA PRO A 29 6.17 7.65 5.08
C PRO A 29 5.68 8.33 3.81
N HIS A 30 5.52 9.65 3.90
CA HIS A 30 5.29 10.53 2.77
C HIS A 30 6.52 11.42 2.60
N TYR A 31 6.85 11.78 1.36
CA TYR A 31 8.07 12.49 1.05
C TYR A 31 7.77 13.74 0.23
N ASP A 32 8.43 14.86 0.56
CA ASP A 32 8.52 15.99 -0.37
C ASP A 32 9.62 15.77 -1.42
N SER A 33 9.81 16.73 -2.32
CA SER A 33 10.78 16.62 -3.40
C SER A 33 12.25 16.57 -2.95
N SER A 34 12.56 16.86 -1.68
CA SER A 34 13.93 16.81 -1.16
C SER A 34 14.34 15.40 -0.73
N GLU A 35 13.38 14.60 -0.23
CA GLU A 35 13.61 13.22 0.21
C GLU A 35 13.10 12.18 -0.81
N TRP A 36 12.17 12.56 -1.69
CA TRP A 36 11.58 11.61 -2.63
C TRP A 36 12.61 11.10 -3.64
N GLY A 37 12.58 9.78 -3.85
CA GLY A 37 13.28 9.11 -4.93
C GLY A 37 12.50 7.86 -5.35
N TRP A 38 12.83 7.27 -6.50
CA TRP A 38 12.09 6.12 -7.04
C TRP A 38 11.91 4.99 -6.02
N LEU A 39 12.99 4.58 -5.34
CA LEU A 39 12.95 3.48 -4.38
C LEU A 39 12.10 3.82 -3.15
N ARG A 40 12.28 5.01 -2.55
CA ARG A 40 11.49 5.46 -1.40
C ARG A 40 10.00 5.58 -1.76
N GLY A 41 9.69 6.08 -2.97
CA GLY A 41 8.33 6.15 -3.49
C GLY A 41 7.72 4.77 -3.70
N ALA A 42 8.46 3.82 -4.29
CA ALA A 42 8.00 2.45 -4.51
C ALA A 42 7.74 1.69 -3.20
N LEU A 43 8.51 2.00 -2.15
CA LEU A 43 8.33 1.44 -0.80
C LEU A 43 7.28 2.20 0.04
N GLY A 44 6.67 3.26 -0.50
CA GLY A 44 5.54 3.99 0.12
C GLY A 44 4.23 3.21 0.06
N THR A 45 4.29 1.92 0.34
CA THR A 45 3.16 0.99 0.27
C THR A 45 3.39 -0.23 1.14
N MET A 46 2.37 -1.07 1.30
CA MET A 46 2.46 -2.29 2.07
C MET A 46 1.62 -3.42 1.50
N ASP A 47 2.00 -4.64 1.85
CA ASP A 47 1.21 -5.83 1.56
C ASP A 47 0.20 -6.09 2.68
N ARG A 48 -0.96 -6.64 2.31
CA ARG A 48 -2.00 -7.07 3.26
C ARG A 48 -2.58 -8.41 2.87
N ASP A 49 -2.90 -9.23 3.87
CA ASP A 49 -3.56 -10.51 3.65
C ASP A 49 -5.09 -10.37 3.73
N TYR A 50 -5.75 -10.50 2.58
CA TYR A 50 -7.22 -10.50 2.46
C TYR A 50 -7.79 -11.94 2.45
N GLY A 51 -6.97 -12.93 2.75
CA GLY A 51 -7.34 -14.35 2.76
C GLY A 51 -7.67 -14.84 1.35
N ILE A 52 -8.86 -15.38 1.17
CA ILE A 52 -9.28 -15.94 -0.13
C ILE A 52 -9.31 -14.90 -1.25
N LEU A 53 -9.52 -13.63 -0.89
CA LEU A 53 -9.56 -12.52 -1.84
C LEU A 53 -8.20 -12.25 -2.48
N ASN A 54 -7.07 -12.63 -1.87
CA ASN A 54 -5.76 -12.50 -2.50
C ASN A 54 -5.78 -13.20 -3.86
N LYS A 55 -6.26 -14.46 -3.91
CA LYS A 55 -6.35 -15.21 -5.17
C LYS A 55 -7.31 -14.59 -6.17
N VAL A 56 -8.45 -14.06 -5.70
CA VAL A 56 -9.44 -13.38 -6.55
C VAL A 56 -8.84 -12.13 -7.20
N PHE A 57 -7.98 -11.42 -6.48
CA PHE A 57 -7.27 -10.24 -6.96
C PHE A 57 -5.86 -10.54 -7.49
N HIS A 58 -5.58 -11.79 -7.86
CA HIS A 58 -4.30 -12.22 -8.42
C HIS A 58 -3.07 -11.88 -7.55
N ASN A 59 -3.25 -11.98 -6.24
CA ASN A 59 -2.28 -11.67 -5.18
C ASN A 59 -1.79 -10.22 -5.17
N ILE A 60 -2.47 -9.29 -5.85
CA ILE A 60 -2.07 -7.88 -5.82
C ILE A 60 -2.07 -7.32 -4.39
N THR A 61 -2.91 -7.87 -3.51
CA THR A 61 -3.05 -7.38 -2.13
C THR A 61 -1.87 -7.77 -1.25
N ASP A 62 -1.29 -8.95 -1.46
CA ASP A 62 -0.19 -9.53 -0.69
C ASP A 62 1.15 -9.59 -1.47
N THR A 63 1.21 -8.93 -2.64
CA THR A 63 2.43 -8.69 -3.43
C THR A 63 2.52 -7.26 -3.97
N HIS A 64 1.82 -6.33 -3.36
CA HIS A 64 1.74 -4.94 -3.80
C HIS A 64 3.10 -4.23 -3.76
N VAL A 65 3.92 -4.48 -2.74
CA VAL A 65 5.30 -3.95 -2.67
C VAL A 65 6.13 -4.43 -3.86
N ALA A 66 6.06 -5.73 -4.19
CA ALA A 66 6.74 -6.27 -5.37
C ALA A 66 6.20 -5.68 -6.67
N HIS A 67 4.88 -5.44 -6.75
CA HIS A 67 4.27 -4.74 -7.87
C HIS A 67 4.81 -3.32 -8.04
N HIS A 68 5.06 -2.57 -6.97
CA HIS A 68 5.66 -1.22 -7.09
C HIS A 68 7.11 -1.25 -7.54
N LEU A 69 7.91 -2.18 -7.02
CA LEU A 69 9.30 -2.34 -7.41
C LEU A 69 9.45 -2.86 -8.86
N PHE A 70 8.50 -3.68 -9.30
CA PHE A 70 8.52 -4.34 -10.61
C PHE A 70 7.16 -4.25 -11.30
N SER A 71 6.68 -3.04 -11.58
CA SER A 71 5.31 -2.81 -12.12
C SER A 71 5.04 -3.46 -13.48
N ASN A 72 6.09 -3.77 -14.24
CA ASN A 72 6.00 -4.50 -15.51
C ASN A 72 6.00 -6.03 -15.35
N MET A 73 6.23 -6.56 -14.14
CA MET A 73 6.23 -7.99 -13.87
C MET A 73 4.78 -8.54 -13.88
N PRO A 74 4.52 -9.66 -14.56
CA PRO A 74 3.21 -10.29 -14.50
C PRO A 74 2.94 -10.92 -13.12
N HIS A 75 1.68 -10.96 -12.71
CA HIS A 75 1.27 -11.41 -11.37
C HIS A 75 1.65 -12.87 -11.04
N TYR A 76 1.81 -13.74 -12.05
CA TYR A 76 2.09 -15.16 -11.86
C TYR A 76 3.40 -15.45 -11.11
N HIS A 77 4.37 -14.52 -11.13
CA HIS A 77 5.63 -14.60 -10.38
C HIS A 77 5.72 -13.62 -9.21
N ALA A 78 4.68 -12.82 -8.95
CA ALA A 78 4.73 -11.78 -7.92
C ALA A 78 4.96 -12.37 -6.52
N MET A 79 4.35 -13.53 -6.21
CA MET A 79 4.57 -14.21 -4.93
C MET A 79 6.01 -14.71 -4.75
N GLU A 80 6.65 -15.17 -5.84
CA GLU A 80 8.05 -15.59 -5.83
C GLU A 80 8.97 -14.38 -5.59
N ALA A 81 8.73 -13.30 -6.32
CA ALA A 81 9.43 -12.04 -6.14
C ALA A 81 9.27 -11.50 -4.71
N THR A 82 8.05 -11.47 -4.17
CA THR A 82 7.78 -11.03 -2.79
C THR A 82 8.60 -11.84 -1.76
N LYS A 83 8.65 -13.17 -1.90
CA LYS A 83 9.46 -14.01 -1.01
C LYS A 83 10.95 -13.71 -1.09
N ALA A 84 11.45 -13.39 -2.29
CA ALA A 84 12.86 -13.07 -2.50
C ALA A 84 13.24 -11.67 -1.98
N ILE A 85 12.37 -10.66 -2.14
CA ILE A 85 12.67 -9.28 -1.72
C ILE A 85 12.44 -9.04 -0.24
N LYS A 86 11.49 -9.72 0.41
CA LYS A 86 11.19 -9.58 1.84
C LYS A 86 12.44 -9.57 2.73
N PRO A 87 13.35 -10.57 2.67
CA PRO A 87 14.55 -10.58 3.50
C PRO A 87 15.58 -9.50 3.12
N ILE A 88 15.55 -9.01 1.88
CA ILE A 88 16.47 -7.96 1.39
C ILE A 88 16.02 -6.59 1.90
N LEU A 89 14.72 -6.33 1.85
CA LEU A 89 14.11 -5.08 2.30
C LEU A 89 14.09 -4.96 3.81
N GLY A 90 14.00 -6.08 4.54
CA GLY A 90 14.06 -6.09 6.00
C GLY A 90 13.02 -5.15 6.61
N GLU A 91 13.48 -4.17 7.40
CA GLU A 91 12.62 -3.16 8.05
C GLU A 91 11.85 -2.26 7.08
N PHE A 92 12.31 -2.14 5.84
CA PHE A 92 11.63 -1.34 4.82
C PHE A 92 10.46 -2.06 4.16
N TYR A 93 10.32 -3.38 4.38
CA TYR A 93 9.15 -4.11 3.91
C TYR A 93 8.00 -3.97 4.91
N GLN A 94 6.92 -3.35 4.46
CA GLN A 94 5.74 -3.10 5.28
C GLN A 94 4.64 -4.12 5.00
N PHE A 95 4.05 -4.66 6.07
CA PHE A 95 2.97 -5.63 6.01
C PHE A 95 1.99 -5.43 7.17
N ASP A 96 0.69 -5.55 6.87
CA ASP A 96 -0.39 -5.43 7.84
C ASP A 96 -1.41 -6.57 7.64
N ASP A 97 -1.57 -7.42 8.66
CA ASP A 97 -2.52 -8.54 8.68
C ASP A 97 -3.87 -8.17 9.32
N THR A 98 -4.09 -6.90 9.61
CA THR A 98 -5.34 -6.42 10.18
C THR A 98 -6.51 -6.73 9.23
N PRO A 99 -7.62 -7.34 9.72
CA PRO A 99 -8.78 -7.61 8.90
C PRO A 99 -9.29 -6.37 8.16
N ILE A 100 -9.63 -6.50 6.88
CA ILE A 100 -9.95 -5.40 5.95
C ILE A 100 -10.85 -4.32 6.55
N TYR A 101 -11.94 -4.71 7.22
CA TYR A 101 -12.89 -3.75 7.79
C TYR A 101 -12.31 -2.97 8.98
N LYS A 102 -11.42 -3.59 9.77
CA LYS A 102 -10.71 -2.93 10.88
C LYS A 102 -9.63 -2.01 10.35
N ALA A 103 -8.88 -2.44 9.33
CA ALA A 103 -7.89 -1.61 8.64
C ALA A 103 -8.58 -0.40 8.01
N LEU A 104 -9.68 -0.60 7.28
CA LEU A 104 -10.44 0.51 6.69
C LEU A 104 -10.92 1.52 7.74
N TRP A 105 -11.43 1.03 8.88
CA TRP A 105 -11.85 1.88 9.98
C TRP A 105 -10.69 2.66 10.61
N ARG A 106 -9.59 1.97 10.94
CA ARG A 106 -8.37 2.57 11.50
C ARG A 106 -7.82 3.62 10.55
N GLU A 107 -7.70 3.31 9.27
CA GLU A 107 -7.05 4.19 8.29
C GLU A 107 -7.88 5.45 8.07
N THR A 108 -9.22 5.31 8.02
CA THR A 108 -10.13 6.45 7.93
C THR A 108 -10.04 7.37 9.15
N LYS A 109 -9.70 6.84 10.32
CA LYS A 109 -9.57 7.62 11.56
C LYS A 109 -8.18 8.20 11.76
N GLU A 110 -7.15 7.39 11.55
CA GLU A 110 -5.77 7.73 11.91
C GLU A 110 -5.04 8.48 10.79
N CYS A 111 -5.49 8.38 9.53
CA CYS A 111 -4.79 8.94 8.37
C CYS A 111 -5.50 10.15 7.77
N LEU A 112 -5.74 11.19 8.59
CA LEU A 112 -6.50 12.37 8.16
C LEU A 112 -5.65 13.40 7.42
N TYR A 113 -4.42 13.60 7.87
CA TYR A 113 -3.46 14.52 7.26
C TYR A 113 -2.04 14.05 7.59
N VAL A 114 -1.04 14.60 6.90
CA VAL A 114 0.37 14.31 7.16
C VAL A 114 1.07 15.51 7.79
N GLU A 115 1.93 15.27 8.78
CA GLU A 115 2.76 16.28 9.44
C GLU A 115 4.24 15.85 9.40
N PRO A 116 5.18 16.81 9.43
CA PRO A 116 6.60 16.50 9.48
C PRO A 116 6.95 15.63 10.70
N ASP A 117 7.99 14.83 10.56
CA ASP A 117 8.49 14.03 11.69
C ASP A 117 9.13 14.92 12.77
N ASP A 118 8.54 14.92 13.97
CA ASP A 118 8.98 15.75 15.10
C ASP A 118 10.35 15.24 15.60
N GLY A 119 11.41 15.97 15.25
CA GLY A 119 12.78 15.68 15.71
C GLY A 119 13.67 14.96 14.70
N ALA A 120 13.21 14.72 13.47
CA ALA A 120 14.07 14.16 12.43
C ALA A 120 15.10 15.20 11.94
N PRO A 121 16.38 14.82 11.77
CA PRO A 121 17.42 15.70 11.23
C PRO A 121 17.19 16.04 9.74
N GLN A 122 16.46 15.18 9.02
CA GLN A 122 16.11 15.36 7.61
C GLN A 122 14.70 15.97 7.51
N LYS A 123 14.64 17.20 7.00
CA LYS A 123 13.38 17.84 6.62
C LYS A 123 12.89 17.17 5.33
N GLY A 124 11.61 16.78 5.28
CA GLY A 124 10.98 16.27 4.05
C GLY A 124 10.34 14.89 4.15
N VAL A 125 10.38 14.25 5.32
CA VAL A 125 9.58 13.05 5.66
C VAL A 125 8.36 13.45 6.49
N PHE A 126 7.20 12.95 6.12
CA PHE A 126 5.92 13.23 6.76
C PHE A 126 5.20 11.93 7.11
N TRP A 127 4.43 11.96 8.18
CA TRP A 127 3.69 10.82 8.70
C TRP A 127 2.23 11.17 8.90
N TYR A 128 1.35 10.20 8.74
CA TYR A 128 -0.06 10.38 9.04
C TYR A 128 -0.30 10.68 10.51
N ARG A 129 -1.23 11.59 10.77
CA ARG A 129 -1.69 11.97 12.10
C ARG A 129 -3.20 12.12 12.12
N ASN A 130 -3.73 12.09 13.33
CA ASN A 130 -5.11 12.37 13.65
C ASN A 130 -5.18 13.47 14.74
N LYS A 131 -6.17 14.35 14.63
CA LYS A 131 -6.44 15.47 15.55
C LYS A 131 -7.52 15.18 16.60
N PHE A 132 -8.18 14.02 16.53
CA PHE A 132 -9.34 13.65 17.34
C PHE A 132 -9.18 12.35 18.10
#